data_AF-A0AAW8CEB2-F1
#
_entry.id   AF-A0AAW8CEB2-F1
#
_cell.length_a   1.000
_cell.length_b   1.000
_cell.length_c   1.000
_cell.angle_alpha   90.00
_cell.angle_beta   90.00
_cell.angle_gamma   90.00
#
_symmetry.space_group_name_H-M   'P 1'
#
loop_
_entity.id
_entity.type
_entity.pdbx_description
1 polymer ?
#
loop_
_entity_poly.entity_id
_entity_poly.type
_entity_poly.pdbx_seq_one_letter_code
_entity_poly.pdbx_strand_id
1 'polypeptide(L)' 'MNIATIIEQQKIFFHSNQTKEISFRISQLKKLKQILKQNEAQIYQALEKDLGKPKFESYLTELSILKIINEKHLERIIK' A
#
# COMPACT_ATOMS: atom_id res chain seq x y z
N MET A 1 11.57 -14.52 13.57
CA MET A 1 10.94 -13.18 13.65
C MET A 1 10.02 -13.20 14.87
N ASN A 2 10.19 -12.30 15.84
CA ASN A 2 9.37 -12.25 17.07
C ASN A 2 8.35 -11.10 16.94
N ILE A 3 7.05 -11.38 17.14
CA ILE A 3 5.96 -10.40 16.99
C ILE A 3 6.15 -9.20 17.93
N ALA A 4 6.56 -9.43 19.18
CA ALA A 4 6.78 -8.36 20.14
C ALA A 4 7.88 -7.39 19.67
N THR A 5 8.94 -7.91 19.05
CA THR A 5 10.02 -7.10 18.49
C THR A 5 9.55 -6.23 17.32
N ILE A 6 8.71 -6.76 16.42
CA ILE A 6 8.17 -5.99 15.30
C ILE A 6 7.31 -4.82 15.81
N ILE A 7 6.44 -5.08 16.78
CA ILE A 7 5.58 -4.06 17.37
C ILE A 7 6.42 -2.96 18.01
N GLU A 8 7.47 -3.33 18.75
CA GLU A 8 8.35 -2.36 19.39
C GLU A 8 9.09 -1.50 18.37
N GLN A 9 9.59 -2.09 17.29
CA GLN A 9 10.22 -1.34 16.19
C GLN A 9 9.25 -0.35 15.52
N GLN A 10 7.99 -0.75 15.30
CA GLN A 10 6.97 0.13 14.73
C GLN A 10 6.65 1.31 15.67
N LYS A 11 6.55 1.05 16.98
CA LYS A 11 6.37 2.10 17.98
C LYS A 11 7.56 3.06 17.97
N ILE A 12 8.78 2.57 18.05
CA ILE A 12 9.99 3.41 18.02
C ILE A 12 10.00 4.30 16.77
N PHE A 13 9.71 3.72 15.59
CA PHE A 13 9.65 4.48 14.34
C PHE A 13 8.55 5.54 14.35
N PHE A 14 7.36 5.24 14.87
CA PHE A 14 6.29 6.24 14.98
C PHE A 14 6.66 7.39 15.94
N HIS A 15 7.27 7.07 17.09
CA HIS A 15 7.72 8.06 18.07
C HIS A 15 8.89 8.94 17.57
N SER A 16 9.61 8.52 16.53
CA SER A 16 10.60 9.36 15.85
C SER A 16 9.99 10.61 15.17
N ASN A 17 8.66 10.67 15.05
CA ASN A 17 7.91 11.70 14.33
C ASN A 17 8.19 11.79 12.81
N GLN A 18 9.04 10.93 12.24
CA GLN A 18 9.32 10.93 10.80
C GLN A 18 8.05 10.76 9.94
N THR A 19 7.05 10.02 10.45
CA THR A 19 5.75 9.85 9.78
C THR A 19 4.93 11.13 9.70
N LYS A 20 5.26 12.17 10.48
CA LYS A 20 4.55 13.46 10.46
C LYS A 20 4.91 14.29 9.24
N GLU A 21 6.16 14.19 8.77
CA GLU A 21 6.69 14.94 7.63
C GLU A 21 5.86 14.70 6.37
N ILE A 22 5.41 15.78 5.74
CA ILE A 22 4.57 15.72 4.53
C ILE A 22 5.34 15.04 3.38
N SER A 23 6.62 15.37 3.22
CA SER A 23 7.49 14.79 2.20
C SER A 23 7.63 13.27 2.36
N PHE A 24 7.70 12.79 3.60
CA PHE A 24 7.70 11.36 3.91
C PHE A 24 6.37 10.71 3.51
N ARG A 25 5.22 11.31 3.87
CA ARG A 25 3.91 10.76 3.48
C ARG A 25 3.76 10.66 1.96
N ILE A 26 4.17 11.70 1.23
CA ILE A 26 4.17 11.72 -0.23
C ILE A 26 5.07 10.62 -0.81
N SER A 27 6.29 10.45 -0.29
CA SER A 27 7.22 9.44 -0.79
C SER A 27 6.68 8.02 -0.56
N GLN A 28 6.05 7.77 0.58
CA GLN A 28 5.43 6.48 0.90
C GLN A 28 4.21 6.17 0.01
N LEU A 29 3.35 7.16 -0.28
CA LEU A 29 2.21 6.97 -1.21
C LEU A 29 2.67 6.73 -2.66
N LYS A 30 3.72 7.42 -3.10
CA LYS A 30 4.33 7.17 -4.42
C LYS A 30 4.96 5.78 -4.48
N LYS A 31 5.63 5.35 -3.41
CA LYS A 31 6.17 4.00 -3.29
C LYS A 31 5.06 2.95 -3.35
N LEU A 32 3.95 3.15 -2.66
CA LEU A 32 2.80 2.25 -2.71
C LEU A 32 2.23 2.13 -4.13
N LYS A 33 2.01 3.26 -4.81
CA LYS A 33 1.58 3.29 -6.23
C LYS A 33 2.50 2.44 -7.12
N GLN A 34 3.81 2.61 -6.95
CA GLN A 34 4.81 1.90 -7.73
C GLN A 34 4.79 0.39 -7.45
N ILE A 35 4.70 -0.01 -6.18
CA ILE A 35 4.61 -1.43 -5.79
C ILE A 35 3.36 -2.06 -6.38
N LEU A 36 2.19 -1.41 -6.27
CA LEU A 36 0.94 -1.93 -6.86
C LEU A 36 1.05 -2.10 -8.38
N LYS A 37 1.70 -1.17 -9.08
CA LYS A 37 1.91 -1.26 -10.53
C LYS A 37 2.89 -2.37 -10.91
N GLN A 38 4.01 -2.48 -10.21
CA GLN A 38 5.08 -3.45 -10.53
C GLN A 38 4.65 -4.90 -10.26
N ASN A 39 3.81 -5.12 -9.26
CA ASN A 39 3.41 -6.46 -8.81
C ASN A 39 2.00 -6.85 -9.26
N GLU A 40 1.38 -6.08 -10.18
CA GLU A 40 0.00 -6.26 -10.59
C GLU A 40 -0.30 -7.71 -11.09
N ALA A 41 0.59 -8.29 -11.89
CA ALA A 41 0.45 -9.68 -12.34
C ALA A 41 0.53 -10.70 -11.20
N GLN A 42 1.46 -10.50 -10.25
CA GLN A 42 1.64 -11.39 -9.11
C GLN A 42 0.46 -11.30 -8.14
N ILE A 43 -0.11 -10.11 -7.95
CA ILE A 43 -1.33 -9.91 -7.16
C ILE A 43 -2.49 -10.68 -7.77
N TYR A 44 -2.70 -10.60 -9.10
CA TYR A 44 -3.75 -11.38 -9.76
C TYR A 44 -3.54 -12.89 -9.61
N GLN A 45 -2.32 -13.36 -9.82
CA GLN A 45 -2.00 -14.77 -9.67
C GLN A 45 -2.26 -15.27 -8.24
N ALA A 46 -1.93 -14.48 -7.22
CA ALA A 46 -2.20 -14.81 -5.84
C ALA A 46 -3.70 -14.87 -5.56
N LEU A 47 -4.47 -13.87 -6.01
CA LEU A 47 -5.92 -13.83 -5.84
C LEU A 47 -6.64 -14.97 -6.57
N GLU A 48 -6.18 -15.34 -7.75
CA GLU A 48 -6.69 -16.51 -8.47
C GLU A 48 -6.37 -17.80 -7.72
N LYS A 49 -5.13 -17.96 -7.24
CA LYS A 49 -4.71 -19.17 -6.51
C LYS A 49 -5.43 -19.35 -5.18
N ASP A 50 -5.61 -18.28 -4.42
CA ASP A 50 -6.13 -18.35 -3.06
C ASP A 50 -7.67 -18.29 -3.03
N LEU A 51 -8.28 -17.55 -3.96
CA LEU A 51 -9.71 -17.24 -3.95
C LEU A 51 -10.45 -17.65 -5.22
N GLY A 52 -9.75 -18.13 -6.27
CA GLY A 52 -10.35 -18.41 -7.57
C GLY A 52 -10.82 -17.16 -8.32
N LYS A 53 -10.44 -15.96 -7.87
CA LYS A 53 -10.91 -14.70 -8.48
C LYS A 53 -10.26 -14.50 -9.85
N PRO A 54 -11.04 -14.30 -10.92
CA PRO A 54 -10.48 -13.97 -12.23
C PRO A 54 -9.91 -12.55 -12.23
N LYS A 55 -8.87 -12.32 -13.04
CA LYS A 55 -8.15 -11.04 -13.16
C LYS A 55 -9.06 -9.81 -13.24
N PHE A 56 -10.14 -9.88 -14.02
CA PHE A 56 -11.07 -8.77 -14.18
C PHE A 56 -11.77 -8.39 -12.87
N GLU A 57 -12.28 -9.38 -12.14
CA GLU A 57 -12.90 -9.16 -10.84
C GLU A 57 -11.88 -8.66 -9.82
N SER A 58 -10.68 -9.25 -9.77
CA SER A 58 -9.58 -8.80 -8.92
C SER A 58 -9.20 -7.33 -9.18
N TYR A 59 -9.20 -6.90 -10.45
CA TYR A 59 -8.94 -5.51 -10.79
C TYR A 59 -10.03 -4.57 -10.26
N LEU A 60 -11.30 -4.90 -10.52
CA LEU A 60 -12.42 -4.06 -10.11
C LEU A 60 -12.59 -3.98 -8.59
N THR A 61 -12.43 -5.10 -7.89
CA THR A 61 -12.75 -5.20 -6.46
C THR A 61 -11.58 -4.90 -5.54
N GLU A 62 -10.33 -5.11 -5.99
CA GLU A 62 -9.14 -4.94 -5.15
C GLU A 62 -8.26 -3.81 -5.70
N LEU A 63 -7.68 -4.02 -6.89
CA LEU A 63 -6.54 -3.21 -7.32
C LEU A 63 -6.92 -1.78 -7.72
N SER A 64 -8.04 -1.61 -8.43
CA SER A 64 -8.52 -0.29 -8.85
C SER A 64 -8.90 0.58 -7.66
N ILE A 65 -9.55 0.02 -6.64
CA ILE A 65 -9.93 0.72 -5.41
C ILE A 65 -8.68 1.24 -4.70
N LEU A 66 -7.66 0.39 -4.51
CA LEU A 66 -6.39 0.78 -3.89
C LEU A 66 -5.68 1.90 -4.67
N LYS A 67 -5.63 1.79 -6.01
CA LYS A 67 -5.04 2.83 -6.88
C LYS A 67 -5.79 4.16 -6.71
N ILE A 68 -7.13 4.15 -6.76
CA ILE A 68 -7.97 5.36 -6.63
C ILE A 68 -7.77 6.02 -5.27
N ILE A 69 -7.83 5.24 -4.17
CA ILE A 69 -7.67 5.76 -2.82
C ILE A 69 -6.27 6.38 -2.66
N ASN A 70 -5.22 5.72 -3.14
CA ASN A 70 -3.85 6.23 -3.07
C ASN A 70 -3.69 7.56 -3.84
N GLU A 71 -4.22 7.67 -5.07
CA GLU A 71 -4.19 8.92 -5.83
C GLU A 71 -4.95 10.04 -5.12
N LYS A 72 -6.18 9.78 -4.66
CA LYS A 72 -6.99 10.79 -3.94
C LYS A 72 -6.30 11.31 -2.69
N HIS A 73 -5.65 10.43 -1.92
CA HIS A 73 -4.88 10.85 -0.75
C HIS A 73 -3.65 11.68 -1.12
N LEU A 74 -2.95 11.31 -2.19
CA LEU A 74 -1.80 12.07 -2.68
C LEU A 74 -2.22 13.48 -3.12
N GLU A 75 -3.31 13.59 -3.88
CA GLU A 75 -3.88 14.89 -4.29
C GLU A 75 -4.27 15.75 -3.09
N ARG A 76 -4.88 15.15 -2.05
CA ARG A 76 -5.28 15.87 -0.83
C ARG A 76 -4.10 16.41 -0.03
N ILE A 77 -2.92 15.79 -0.12
CA ILE A 77 -1.72 16.24 0.60
C ILE A 77 -0.99 17.35 -0.17
N ILE A 78 -1.11 17.38 -1.50
CA ILE A 78 -0.43 18.35 -2.37
C ILE A 78 -1.22 19.66 -2.50
N LYS A 79 -2.56 19.61 -2.40
CA LYS A 79 -3.43 20.79 -2.33
C LYS A 79 -3.35 21.46 -0.96
#